data_AF-A0A563VK95-F1
#
_entry.id   AF-A0A563VK95-F1
#
_cell.length_a   1.000
_cell.length_b   1.000
_cell.length_c   1.000
_cell.angle_alpha   90.00
_cell.angle_beta   90.00
_cell.angle_gamma   90.00
#
_symmetry.space_group_name_H-M   'P 1'
#
loop_
_entity.id
_entity.type
_entity.pdbx_description
1 polymer ?
#
loop_
_entity_poly.entity_id
_entity_poly.type
_entity_poly.pdbx_seq_one_letter_code
_entity_poly.pdbx_strand_id
1 'polypeptide(L)'
;MIKLLFRRIGQALRVGWALPTLLTFLVDLDKRKIVGLIEKRREKEIVEYLEAWGEEILSQIKEVSIDLWKSYKSIAEKLMPQAKIVADRFHVMKQVNDELDAARRKIKRETEKIKSKSKKETILEGLKKSKYVLLKNEEDLNETEQEKLKEVEKVAPILTQMHALKEELRDIFETSKDWREGLLDIADWLKDVSKYFPKSFGTIRRWIGEIIAYFDERTTQGVVEGINNKLKLIKRRAYGFRNFDNFRLRSFLTWDFTS
;
A
#
# COMPACT_ATOMS: atom_id res chain seq x y z
N MET A 1 -1.48 -5.19 23.36
CA MET A 1 -0.75 -6.03 22.40
C MET A 1 0.03 -5.12 21.47
N ILE A 2 1.34 -4.96 21.63
CA ILE A 2 2.04 -3.98 20.78
C ILE A 2 2.06 -4.49 19.34
N LYS A 3 1.33 -3.81 18.47
CA LYS A 3 1.37 -3.99 17.01
C LYS A 3 2.19 -2.87 16.41
N LEU A 4 3.27 -3.22 15.73
CA LEU A 4 4.19 -2.25 15.12
C LEU A 4 3.95 -2.20 13.61
N LEU A 5 3.78 -1.01 13.04
CA LEU A 5 3.76 -0.84 11.59
C LEU A 5 5.05 -0.19 11.10
N PHE A 6 5.67 -0.77 10.07
CA PHE A 6 6.70 -0.13 9.27
C PHE A 6 6.09 0.53 8.05
N ARG A 7 6.11 1.87 7.99
CA ARG A 7 5.58 2.59 6.83
C ARG A 7 6.52 3.67 6.32
N ARG A 8 6.50 3.82 4.99
CA ARG A 8 7.17 4.90 4.26
C ARG A 8 6.24 6.09 4.06
N ILE A 9 6.78 7.31 4.20
CA ILE A 9 6.11 8.52 3.70
C ILE A 9 6.63 8.82 2.28
N GLY A 10 5.76 8.66 1.28
CA GLY A 10 6.03 9.07 -0.10
C GLY A 10 6.06 10.60 -0.25
N GLN A 11 7.14 11.11 -0.85
CA GLN A 11 7.38 12.47 -1.37
C GLN A 11 6.53 13.60 -0.76
N ALA A 12 6.81 13.97 0.49
CA ALA A 12 6.31 15.25 1.01
C ALA A 12 7.16 15.83 2.15
N LEU A 13 8.30 15.26 2.49
CA LEU A 13 9.15 15.74 3.59
C LEU A 13 10.52 16.15 3.05
N ARG A 14 10.59 17.32 2.40
CA ARG A 14 11.83 18.13 2.41
C ARG A 14 12.12 18.52 3.86
N VAL A 15 13.20 17.99 4.40
CA VAL A 15 13.89 18.53 5.57
C VAL A 15 15.17 19.18 5.02
N GLY A 16 15.25 20.51 5.06
CA GLY A 16 16.37 21.26 4.45
C GLY A 16 16.30 21.43 2.92
N TRP A 17 17.45 21.75 2.30
CA TRP A 17 17.61 22.03 0.85
C TRP A 17 17.75 20.77 -0.02
N ALA A 18 17.63 19.57 0.56
CA ALA A 18 17.81 18.30 -0.15
C ALA A 18 16.51 17.76 -0.80
N LEU A 19 16.70 16.81 -1.71
CA LEU A 19 15.65 16.01 -2.36
C LEU A 19 14.68 15.41 -1.33
N PRO A 20 13.42 15.07 -1.71
CA PRO A 20 12.43 14.51 -0.79
C PRO A 20 12.98 13.28 -0.04
N THR A 21 13.14 13.42 1.29
CA THR A 21 13.60 12.34 2.16
C THR A 21 12.43 11.40 2.46
N LEU A 22 12.62 10.10 2.19
CA LEU A 22 11.67 9.07 2.58
C LEU A 22 11.89 8.74 4.06
N LEU A 23 10.92 9.06 4.90
CA LEU A 23 10.94 8.75 6.32
C LEU A 23 10.31 7.38 6.58
N THR A 24 10.89 6.63 7.51
CA THR A 24 10.23 5.47 8.13
C THR A 24 9.63 5.92 9.45
N PHE A 25 8.36 5.62 9.69
CA PHE A 25 7.75 5.83 10.99
C PHE A 25 7.19 4.53 11.53
N LEU A 26 7.24 4.42 12.85
CA LEU A 26 6.81 3.28 13.63
C LEU A 26 5.61 3.71 14.46
N VAL A 27 4.54 2.94 14.37
CA VAL A 27 3.27 3.22 15.06
C VAL A 27 2.93 2.06 15.97
N ASP A 28 2.58 2.38 17.22
CA ASP A 28 1.86 1.49 18.10
C ASP A 28 0.37 1.58 17.73
N LEU A 29 -0.15 0.54 17.08
CA LEU A 29 -1.52 0.56 16.56
C LEU A 29 -2.57 0.48 17.67
N ASP A 30 -2.23 -0.11 18.82
CA ASP A 30 -3.12 -0.17 19.99
C ASP A 30 -3.28 1.20 20.60
N LYS A 31 -2.17 1.91 20.83
CA LYS A 31 -2.19 3.26 21.40
C LYS A 31 -2.50 4.34 20.38
N ARG A 32 -2.49 4.01 19.08
CA ARG A 32 -2.67 4.94 17.95
C ARG A 32 -1.65 6.10 17.97
N LYS A 33 -0.42 5.81 18.40
CA LYS A 33 0.66 6.79 18.60
C LYS A 33 1.89 6.45 17.76
N ILE A 34 2.58 7.50 17.30
CA ILE A 34 3.92 7.34 16.75
C ILE A 34 4.86 7.00 17.89
N VAL A 35 5.62 5.92 17.75
CA VAL A 35 6.65 5.48 18.70
C VAL A 35 8.05 5.59 18.12
N GLY A 36 8.18 5.76 16.80
CA GLY A 36 9.47 5.96 16.15
C GLY A 36 9.37 6.79 14.89
N LEU A 37 10.40 7.59 14.64
CA LEU A 37 10.57 8.36 13.41
C LEU A 37 12.04 8.32 13.02
N ILE A 38 12.31 7.77 11.83
CA ILE A 38 13.66 7.47 11.34
C ILE A 38 13.85 8.24 10.04
N GLU A 39 14.88 9.10 10.02
CA GLU A 39 15.17 9.98 8.88
C GLU A 39 15.56 9.21 7.60
N LYS A 40 16.10 8.01 7.79
CA LYS A 40 16.77 7.28 6.73
C LYS A 40 16.19 5.89 6.52
N ARG A 41 16.52 5.34 5.35
CA ARG A 41 15.89 4.14 4.78
C ARG A 41 16.78 2.90 4.80
N ARG A 42 18.04 3.02 5.23
CA ARG A 42 18.96 1.88 5.15
C ARG A 42 18.60 0.91 6.25
N GLU A 43 18.57 -0.37 5.91
CA GLU A 43 18.27 -1.45 6.85
C GLU A 43 19.07 -1.32 8.14
N LYS A 44 20.39 -1.08 8.02
CA LYS A 44 21.30 -0.81 9.14
C LYS A 44 20.80 0.28 10.10
N GLU A 45 20.25 1.38 9.59
CA GLU A 45 19.82 2.52 10.41
C GLU A 45 18.50 2.24 11.13
N ILE A 46 17.65 1.41 10.52
CA ILE A 46 16.40 0.96 11.15
C ILE A 46 16.72 -0.08 12.24
N VAL A 47 17.66 -0.97 11.98
CA VAL A 47 18.16 -1.94 12.96
C VAL A 47 18.78 -1.24 14.15
N GLU A 48 19.73 -0.32 13.94
CA GLU A 48 20.36 0.47 15.01
C GLU A 48 19.32 1.23 15.86
N TYR A 49 18.29 1.79 15.20
CA TYR A 49 17.22 2.51 15.89
C TYR A 49 16.36 1.59 16.78
N LEU A 50 16.04 0.39 16.29
CA LEU A 50 15.21 -0.58 17.02
C LEU A 50 15.99 -1.31 18.12
N GLU A 51 17.27 -1.64 17.88
CA GLU A 51 18.14 -2.23 18.90
C GLU A 51 18.29 -1.30 20.11
N ALA A 52 18.27 0.02 19.89
CA ALA A 52 18.26 1.02 20.97
C ALA A 52 16.99 1.00 21.86
N TRP A 53 15.91 0.34 21.45
CA TRP A 53 14.73 0.13 22.31
C TRP A 53 14.96 -0.97 23.35
N GLY A 54 15.96 -1.83 23.16
CA GLY A 54 16.26 -2.95 24.04
C GLY A 54 15.35 -4.16 23.81
N GLU A 55 15.89 -5.34 24.14
CA GLU A 55 15.21 -6.63 23.97
C GLU A 55 13.91 -6.75 24.77
N GLU A 56 13.85 -6.11 25.95
CA GLU A 56 12.66 -6.07 26.79
C GLU A 56 11.46 -5.45 26.06
N ILE A 57 11.66 -4.38 25.28
CA ILE A 57 10.58 -3.75 24.51
C ILE A 57 10.28 -4.57 23.26
N LEU A 58 11.32 -4.99 22.53
CA LEU A 58 11.15 -5.71 21.26
C LEU A 58 10.42 -7.04 21.44
N SER A 59 10.69 -7.78 22.52
CA SER A 59 10.04 -9.05 22.85
C SER A 59 8.54 -8.93 23.16
N GLN A 60 8.06 -7.73 23.52
CA GLN A 60 6.64 -7.46 23.79
C GLN A 60 5.82 -7.23 22.52
N ILE A 61 6.47 -7.04 21.37
CA ILE A 61 5.81 -6.85 20.07
C ILE A 61 5.28 -8.21 19.60
N LYS A 62 3.96 -8.30 19.38
CA LYS A 62 3.29 -9.54 18.99
C LYS A 62 2.93 -9.59 17.50
N GLU A 63 2.82 -8.43 16.86
CA GLU A 63 2.52 -8.32 15.45
C GLU A 63 3.34 -7.20 14.83
N VAL A 64 3.86 -7.44 13.64
CA VAL A 64 4.50 -6.43 12.81
C VAL A 64 3.80 -6.37 11.47
N SER A 65 3.07 -5.29 11.23
CA SER A 65 2.53 -4.99 9.91
C SER A 65 3.61 -4.31 9.07
N ILE A 66 3.75 -4.72 7.80
CA ILE A 66 4.78 -4.19 6.91
C ILE A 66 4.24 -3.93 5.51
N ASP A 67 4.80 -2.90 4.86
CA ASP A 67 4.75 -2.79 3.40
C ASP A 67 5.40 -4.04 2.77
N LEU A 68 5.10 -4.36 1.49
CA LEU A 68 5.69 -5.49 0.74
C LEU A 68 7.19 -5.30 0.39
N TRP A 69 8.01 -4.93 1.37
CA TRP A 69 9.44 -4.70 1.24
C TRP A 69 10.24 -5.71 2.07
N LYS A 70 11.11 -6.45 1.37
CA LYS A 70 11.90 -7.55 1.98
C LYS A 70 12.71 -7.12 3.20
N SER A 71 13.31 -5.93 3.20
CA SER A 71 14.11 -5.49 4.35
C SER A 71 13.26 -5.29 5.62
N TYR A 72 12.00 -4.85 5.53
CA TYR A 72 11.15 -4.79 6.73
C TYR A 72 10.85 -6.18 7.27
N LYS A 73 10.57 -7.15 6.38
CA LYS A 73 10.44 -8.55 6.77
C LYS A 73 11.70 -9.06 7.46
N SER A 74 12.87 -8.88 6.86
CA SER A 74 14.14 -9.35 7.43
C SER A 74 14.47 -8.68 8.77
N ILE A 75 14.18 -7.39 8.93
CA ILE A 75 14.32 -6.69 10.21
C ILE A 75 13.39 -7.29 11.27
N ALA A 76 12.13 -7.53 10.91
CA ALA A 76 11.14 -8.08 11.84
C ALA A 76 11.51 -9.51 12.25
N GLU A 77 11.90 -10.37 11.31
CA GLU A 77 12.38 -11.73 11.59
C GLU A 77 13.62 -11.73 12.50
N LYS A 78 14.53 -10.76 12.31
CA LYS A 78 15.76 -10.67 13.11
C LYS A 78 15.50 -10.16 14.53
N LEU A 79 14.75 -9.07 14.67
CA LEU A 79 14.63 -8.33 15.93
C LEU A 79 13.39 -8.69 16.76
N MET A 80 12.38 -9.26 16.13
CA MET A 80 11.09 -9.60 16.75
C MET A 80 10.62 -10.99 16.27
N PRO A 81 11.43 -12.05 16.45
CA PRO A 81 11.12 -13.39 15.91
C PRO A 81 9.82 -14.00 16.45
N GLN A 82 9.34 -13.53 17.61
CA GLN A 82 8.07 -13.93 18.20
C GLN A 82 6.85 -13.25 17.57
N ALA A 83 7.06 -12.17 16.81
CA ALA A 83 5.97 -11.37 16.26
C ALA A 83 5.44 -11.97 14.96
N LYS A 84 4.12 -12.00 14.82
CA LYS A 84 3.47 -12.35 13.54
C LYS A 84 3.69 -11.23 12.53
N ILE A 85 4.29 -11.56 11.39
CA ILE A 85 4.52 -10.58 10.33
C ILE A 85 3.31 -10.58 9.39
N VAL A 86 2.68 -9.41 9.22
CA VAL A 86 1.46 -9.23 8.45
C VAL A 86 1.73 -8.27 7.28
N ALA A 87 1.40 -8.70 6.06
CA ALA A 87 1.48 -7.83 4.90
C ALA A 87 0.34 -6.82 4.93
N ASP A 88 0.67 -5.56 4.66
CA ASP A 88 -0.35 -4.53 4.52
C ASP A 88 -1.19 -4.74 3.24
N ARG A 89 -2.48 -5.05 3.43
CA ARG A 89 -3.44 -5.22 2.32
C ARG A 89 -3.51 -4.02 1.39
N PHE A 90 -3.30 -2.80 1.87
CA PHE A 90 -3.32 -1.61 1.02
C PHE A 90 -2.19 -1.68 -0.02
N HIS A 91 -1.00 -2.13 0.38
CA HIS A 91 0.12 -2.30 -0.54
C HIS A 91 -0.09 -3.47 -1.50
N VAL A 92 -0.81 -4.52 -1.08
CA VAL A 92 -1.23 -5.62 -1.98
C VAL A 92 -2.19 -5.07 -3.05
N MET A 93 -3.27 -4.40 -2.64
CA MET A 93 -4.23 -3.80 -3.58
C MET A 93 -3.60 -2.72 -4.46
N LYS A 94 -2.68 -1.92 -3.92
CA LYS A 94 -1.93 -0.92 -4.68
C LYS A 94 -1.05 -1.57 -5.76
N GLN A 95 -0.42 -2.71 -5.48
CA GLN A 95 0.36 -3.45 -6.48
C GLN A 95 -0.51 -3.88 -7.67
N VAL A 96 -1.71 -4.41 -7.41
CA VAL A 96 -2.68 -4.77 -8.45
C VAL A 96 -3.14 -3.54 -9.24
N ASN A 97 -3.53 -2.47 -8.54
CA ASN A 97 -3.94 -1.21 -9.15
C ASN A 97 -2.86 -0.57 -10.04
N ASP A 98 -1.60 -0.58 -9.59
CA ASP A 98 -0.47 -0.04 -10.34
C ASP A 98 -0.22 -0.84 -11.63
N GLU A 99 -0.41 -2.17 -11.60
CA GLU A 99 -0.30 -3.03 -12.78
C GLU A 99 -1.48 -2.84 -13.76
N LEU A 100 -2.70 -2.63 -13.26
CA LEU A 100 -3.85 -2.23 -14.07
C LEU A 100 -3.62 -0.90 -14.79
N ASP A 101 -3.17 0.15 -14.09
CA ASP A 101 -2.85 1.43 -14.74
C ASP A 101 -1.67 1.31 -15.71
N ALA A 102 -0.71 0.40 -15.45
CA ALA A 102 0.37 0.11 -16.38
C ALA A 102 -0.14 -0.55 -17.67
N ALA A 103 -1.06 -1.51 -17.57
CA ALA A 103 -1.71 -2.14 -18.72
C ALA A 103 -2.51 -1.12 -19.53
N ARG A 104 -3.31 -0.28 -18.88
CA ARG A 104 -4.05 0.83 -19.53
C ARG A 104 -3.13 1.77 -20.29
N ARG A 105 -2.00 2.17 -19.67
CA ARG A 105 -0.98 3.01 -20.33
C ARG A 105 -0.28 2.29 -21.49
N LYS A 106 -0.07 0.98 -21.38
CA LYS A 106 0.49 0.15 -22.47
C LYS A 106 -0.45 0.15 -23.69
N ILE A 107 -1.74 -0.15 -23.48
CA ILE A 107 -2.75 -0.16 -24.54
C ILE A 107 -2.84 1.22 -25.21
N LYS A 108 -2.85 2.31 -24.44
CA LYS A 108 -2.84 3.67 -25.01
C LYS A 108 -1.64 3.90 -25.94
N ARG A 109 -0.42 3.53 -25.51
CA ARG A 109 0.80 3.68 -26.32
C ARG A 109 0.82 2.79 -27.56
N GLU A 110 0.25 1.58 -27.47
CA GLU A 110 0.14 0.68 -28.62
C GLU A 110 -0.91 1.19 -29.62
N THR A 111 -2.01 1.75 -29.12
CA THR A 111 -3.06 2.40 -29.94
C THR A 111 -2.52 3.57 -30.74
N GLU A 112 -1.59 4.34 -30.18
CA GLU A 112 -0.96 5.47 -30.89
C GLU A 112 -0.22 5.06 -32.17
N LYS A 113 0.24 3.79 -32.25
CA LYS A 113 0.95 3.21 -33.39
C LYS A 113 0.03 2.61 -34.47
N ILE A 114 -1.28 2.55 -34.23
CA ILE A 114 -2.25 2.02 -35.20
C ILE A 114 -2.34 2.98 -36.41
N LYS A 115 -2.21 2.43 -37.62
CA LYS A 115 -2.29 3.20 -38.88
C LYS A 115 -3.69 3.72 -39.19
N SER A 116 -4.73 2.95 -38.88
CA SER A 116 -6.12 3.35 -39.11
C SER A 116 -6.52 4.46 -38.15
N LYS A 117 -6.78 5.66 -38.69
CA LYS A 117 -7.17 6.85 -37.93
C LYS A 117 -8.47 6.63 -37.16
N SER A 118 -9.51 6.11 -37.82
CA SER A 118 -10.82 5.84 -37.19
C SER A 118 -10.69 4.87 -36.03
N LYS A 119 -10.02 3.72 -36.22
CA LYS A 119 -9.84 2.72 -35.14
C LYS A 119 -9.06 3.29 -33.95
N LYS A 120 -8.03 4.10 -34.22
CA LYS A 120 -7.22 4.79 -33.21
C LYS A 120 -8.08 5.76 -32.38
N GLU A 121 -8.88 6.59 -33.04
CA GLU A 121 -9.76 7.57 -32.37
C GLU A 121 -10.80 6.87 -31.48
N THR A 122 -11.45 5.80 -31.97
CA THR A 122 -12.41 5.01 -31.18
C THR A 122 -11.80 4.48 -29.89
N ILE A 123 -10.62 3.84 -29.96
CA ILE A 123 -9.99 3.27 -28.77
C ILE A 123 -9.53 4.37 -27.80
N LEU A 124 -8.93 5.45 -28.31
CA LEU A 124 -8.46 6.54 -27.46
C LEU A 124 -9.60 7.28 -26.74
N GLU A 125 -10.74 7.48 -27.39
CA GLU A 125 -11.91 8.10 -26.76
C GLU A 125 -12.52 7.16 -25.71
N GLY A 126 -12.64 5.86 -26.00
CA GLY A 126 -13.07 4.86 -25.02
C GLY A 126 -12.16 4.81 -23.78
N LEU A 127 -10.84 4.97 -23.94
CA LEU A 127 -9.89 5.00 -22.82
C LEU A 127 -9.75 6.37 -22.14
N LYS A 128 -10.29 7.43 -22.69
CA LYS A 128 -10.20 8.78 -22.11
C LYS A 128 -10.93 8.82 -20.77
N LYS A 129 -10.34 9.45 -19.75
CA LYS A 129 -10.91 9.50 -18.37
C LYS A 129 -11.19 8.12 -17.72
N SER A 130 -10.75 7.00 -18.31
CA SER A 130 -10.96 5.64 -17.76
C SER A 130 -10.12 5.30 -16.54
N LYS A 131 -9.05 6.06 -16.25
CA LYS A 131 -8.09 5.70 -15.18
C LYS A 131 -8.78 5.52 -13.83
N TYR A 132 -9.49 6.53 -13.37
CA TYR A 132 -10.07 6.49 -12.03
C TYR A 132 -11.23 5.51 -11.96
N VAL A 133 -12.03 5.40 -13.01
CA VAL A 133 -13.09 4.39 -13.16
C VAL A 133 -12.53 2.97 -12.95
N LEU A 134 -11.45 2.63 -13.65
CA LEU A 134 -10.85 1.30 -13.54
C LEU A 134 -10.22 1.00 -12.17
N LEU A 135 -9.79 2.02 -11.42
CA LEU A 135 -9.08 1.84 -10.15
C LEU A 135 -10.01 1.94 -8.92
N LYS A 136 -11.12 2.66 -9.04
CA LYS A 136 -12.14 2.80 -7.99
C LYS A 136 -12.80 1.45 -7.71
N ASN A 137 -13.32 1.25 -6.50
CA ASN A 137 -14.12 0.08 -6.19
C ASN A 137 -15.43 0.16 -6.98
N GLU A 138 -15.94 -0.99 -7.43
CA GLU A 138 -17.15 -1.08 -8.26
C GLU A 138 -18.36 -0.47 -7.55
N GLU A 139 -18.51 -0.76 -6.25
CA GLU A 139 -19.58 -0.24 -5.40
C GLU A 139 -19.55 1.30 -5.23
N ASP A 140 -18.40 1.92 -5.46
CA ASP A 140 -18.24 3.38 -5.35
C ASP A 140 -18.51 4.09 -6.69
N LEU A 141 -18.69 3.36 -7.81
CA LEU A 141 -18.91 3.95 -9.13
C LEU A 141 -20.32 4.57 -9.24
N ASN A 142 -20.39 5.81 -9.71
CA ASN A 142 -21.68 6.39 -10.11
C ASN A 142 -22.13 5.89 -11.49
N GLU A 143 -23.37 6.19 -11.88
CA GLU A 143 -23.98 5.76 -13.15
C GLU A 143 -23.11 6.10 -14.37
N THR A 144 -22.58 7.33 -14.45
CA THR A 144 -21.71 7.78 -15.54
C THR A 144 -20.38 7.01 -15.57
N GLU A 145 -19.83 6.68 -14.41
CA GLU A 145 -18.60 5.87 -14.31
C GLU A 145 -18.85 4.41 -14.71
N GLN A 146 -20.01 3.84 -14.40
CA GLN A 146 -20.42 2.50 -14.85
C GLN A 146 -20.61 2.44 -16.36
N GLU A 147 -21.27 3.45 -16.95
CA GLU A 147 -21.33 3.58 -18.42
C GLU A 147 -19.94 3.67 -19.03
N LYS A 148 -19.02 4.39 -18.37
CA LYS A 148 -17.65 4.49 -18.84
C LYS A 148 -16.92 3.14 -18.82
N LEU A 149 -17.19 2.28 -17.83
CA LEU A 149 -16.63 0.93 -17.79
C LEU A 149 -17.12 0.08 -18.97
N LYS A 150 -18.40 0.20 -19.35
CA LYS A 150 -18.97 -0.43 -20.56
C LYS A 150 -18.34 0.08 -21.85
N GLU A 151 -18.00 1.37 -21.93
CA GLU A 151 -17.25 1.90 -23.08
C GLU A 151 -15.83 1.31 -23.16
N VAL A 152 -15.15 1.20 -22.02
CA VAL A 152 -13.82 0.59 -21.95
C VAL A 152 -13.87 -0.88 -22.39
N GLU A 153 -14.90 -1.62 -21.99
CA GLU A 153 -15.10 -3.02 -22.38
C GLU A 153 -15.15 -3.19 -23.90
N LYS A 154 -15.87 -2.29 -24.61
CA LYS A 154 -15.98 -2.33 -26.08
C LYS A 154 -14.64 -2.15 -26.80
N VAL A 155 -13.72 -1.37 -26.23
CA VAL A 155 -12.46 -1.00 -26.90
C VAL A 155 -11.23 -1.72 -26.35
N ALA A 156 -11.29 -2.19 -25.10
CA ALA A 156 -10.20 -2.78 -24.35
C ALA A 156 -10.74 -3.77 -23.30
N PRO A 157 -11.38 -4.88 -23.70
CA PRO A 157 -12.04 -5.84 -22.79
C PRO A 157 -11.08 -6.44 -21.75
N ILE A 158 -9.78 -6.51 -22.08
CA ILE A 158 -8.75 -6.93 -21.13
C ILE A 158 -8.68 -6.05 -19.88
N LEU A 159 -8.94 -4.74 -19.98
CA LEU A 159 -8.94 -3.85 -18.82
C LEU A 159 -10.15 -4.07 -17.92
N THR A 160 -11.31 -4.38 -18.52
CA THR A 160 -12.52 -4.73 -17.77
C THR A 160 -12.33 -6.07 -17.04
N GLN A 161 -11.71 -7.06 -17.67
CA GLN A 161 -11.35 -8.31 -16.99
C GLN A 161 -10.35 -8.08 -15.85
N MET A 162 -9.36 -7.22 -16.06
CA MET A 162 -8.42 -6.85 -15.00
C MET A 162 -9.12 -6.11 -13.85
N HIS A 163 -10.12 -5.28 -14.15
CA HIS A 163 -10.94 -4.63 -13.14
C HIS A 163 -11.75 -5.65 -12.33
N ALA A 164 -12.41 -6.60 -12.98
CA ALA A 164 -13.15 -7.68 -12.30
C ALA A 164 -12.24 -8.50 -11.36
N LEU A 165 -11.08 -8.94 -11.84
CA LEU A 165 -10.10 -9.68 -11.02
C LEU A 165 -9.56 -8.84 -9.84
N LYS A 166 -9.46 -7.51 -9.99
CA LYS A 166 -9.11 -6.62 -8.88
C LYS A 166 -10.22 -6.61 -7.83
N GLU A 167 -11.49 -6.53 -8.25
CA GLU A 167 -12.63 -6.55 -7.34
C GLU A 167 -12.78 -7.91 -6.66
N GLU A 168 -12.55 -9.02 -7.35
CA GLU A 168 -12.50 -10.35 -6.73
C GLU A 168 -11.45 -10.40 -5.61
N LEU A 169 -10.23 -9.91 -5.85
CA LEU A 169 -9.20 -9.87 -4.80
C LEU A 169 -9.61 -8.97 -3.63
N ARG A 170 -10.28 -7.86 -3.91
CA ARG A 170 -10.81 -6.96 -2.88
C ARG A 170 -11.85 -7.69 -2.03
N ASP A 171 -12.79 -8.38 -2.66
CA ASP A 171 -13.86 -9.11 -1.99
C ASP A 171 -13.29 -10.21 -1.09
N ILE A 172 -12.24 -10.90 -1.52
CA ILE A 172 -11.49 -11.83 -0.66
C ILE A 172 -10.99 -11.12 0.60
N PHE A 173 -10.33 -9.97 0.45
CA PHE A 173 -9.85 -9.17 1.60
C PHE A 173 -10.97 -8.69 2.54
N GLU A 174 -12.18 -8.46 2.03
CA GLU A 174 -13.31 -8.03 2.87
C GLU A 174 -14.03 -9.22 3.52
N THR A 175 -14.17 -10.35 2.82
CA THR A 175 -15.09 -11.43 3.20
C THR A 175 -14.45 -12.65 3.86
N SER A 176 -13.20 -13.04 3.51
CA SER A 176 -12.58 -14.26 4.04
C SER A 176 -12.32 -14.16 5.54
N LYS A 177 -12.77 -15.13 6.35
CA LYS A 177 -12.84 -14.99 7.81
C LYS A 177 -11.51 -15.22 8.52
N ASP A 178 -10.73 -16.18 8.04
CA ASP A 178 -9.47 -16.60 8.65
C ASP A 178 -8.42 -16.92 7.59
N TRP A 179 -7.19 -17.23 8.02
CA TRP A 179 -6.08 -17.52 7.10
C TRP A 179 -6.34 -18.72 6.18
N ARG A 180 -7.19 -19.69 6.57
CA ARG A 180 -7.46 -20.89 5.76
C ARG A 180 -8.39 -20.57 4.61
N GLU A 181 -9.49 -19.89 4.90
CA GLU A 181 -10.43 -19.40 3.89
C GLU A 181 -9.71 -18.44 2.93
N GLY A 182 -8.98 -17.46 3.47
CA GLY A 182 -8.21 -16.53 2.65
C GLY A 182 -7.11 -17.19 1.82
N LEU A 183 -6.47 -18.28 2.30
CA LEU A 183 -5.52 -19.04 1.49
C LEU A 183 -6.20 -19.74 0.32
N LEU A 184 -7.35 -20.38 0.55
CA LEU A 184 -8.11 -21.07 -0.50
C LEU A 184 -8.60 -20.09 -1.55
N ASP A 185 -9.21 -18.99 -1.13
CA ASP A 185 -9.74 -17.96 -2.01
C ASP A 185 -8.63 -17.31 -2.85
N ILE A 186 -7.48 -16.97 -2.24
CA ILE A 186 -6.32 -16.45 -2.98
C ILE A 186 -5.76 -17.51 -3.93
N ALA A 187 -5.70 -18.79 -3.52
CA ALA A 187 -5.20 -19.86 -4.38
C ALA A 187 -6.09 -20.04 -5.62
N ASP A 188 -7.42 -19.93 -5.46
CA ASP A 188 -8.37 -19.96 -6.55
C ASP A 188 -8.20 -18.76 -7.48
N TRP A 189 -8.11 -17.55 -6.92
CA TRP A 189 -7.84 -16.33 -7.69
C TRP A 189 -6.52 -16.39 -8.48
N LEU A 190 -5.49 -17.02 -7.91
CA LEU A 190 -4.18 -17.16 -8.56
C LEU A 190 -4.21 -18.05 -9.83
N LYS A 191 -5.24 -18.88 -10.05
CA LYS A 191 -5.35 -19.77 -11.22
C LYS A 191 -5.41 -18.97 -12.53
N ASP A 192 -6.22 -17.92 -12.55
CA ASP A 192 -6.50 -17.15 -13.77
C ASP A 192 -5.69 -15.85 -13.86
N VAL A 193 -5.20 -15.35 -12.72
CA VAL A 193 -4.64 -13.99 -12.65
C VAL A 193 -3.31 -13.84 -13.39
N SER A 194 -2.51 -14.91 -13.55
CA SER A 194 -1.14 -14.80 -14.08
C SER A 194 -1.07 -14.16 -15.48
N LYS A 195 -2.11 -14.36 -16.30
CA LYS A 195 -2.25 -13.76 -17.64
C LYS A 195 -2.49 -12.24 -17.60
N TYR A 196 -3.20 -11.78 -16.58
CA TYR A 196 -3.66 -10.39 -16.45
C TYR A 196 -2.72 -9.56 -15.56
N PHE A 197 -2.23 -10.16 -14.49
CA PHE A 197 -1.37 -9.52 -13.49
C PHE A 197 -0.10 -10.34 -13.20
N PRO A 198 0.79 -10.58 -14.17
CA PRO A 198 1.97 -11.40 -13.97
C PRO A 198 2.90 -10.88 -12.85
N LYS A 199 2.99 -9.55 -12.64
CA LYS A 199 3.83 -9.00 -11.57
C LYS A 199 3.18 -9.16 -10.20
N SER A 200 1.88 -8.91 -10.11
CA SER A 200 1.14 -9.07 -8.86
C SER A 200 1.02 -10.53 -8.48
N PHE A 201 0.83 -11.43 -9.44
CA PHE A 201 0.91 -12.89 -9.25
C PHE A 201 2.23 -13.30 -8.57
N GLY A 202 3.37 -12.90 -9.14
CA GLY A 202 4.67 -13.23 -8.56
C GLY A 202 4.92 -12.57 -7.19
N THR A 203 4.33 -11.41 -6.95
CA THR A 203 4.43 -10.71 -5.66
C THR A 203 3.57 -11.38 -4.60
N ILE A 204 2.29 -11.63 -4.87
CA ILE A 204 1.36 -12.28 -3.93
C ILE A 204 1.85 -13.68 -3.55
N ARG A 205 2.34 -14.47 -4.52
CA ARG A 205 2.95 -15.78 -4.23
C ARG A 205 4.15 -15.69 -3.30
N ARG A 206 4.98 -14.66 -3.45
CA ARG A 206 6.17 -14.47 -2.61
C ARG A 206 5.82 -14.09 -1.18
N TRP A 207 4.72 -13.37 -0.99
CA TRP A 207 4.27 -12.81 0.27
C TRP A 207 3.06 -13.54 0.85
N ILE A 208 2.74 -14.75 0.34
CA ILE A 208 1.48 -15.41 0.65
C ILE A 208 1.30 -15.65 2.15
N GLY A 209 2.38 -16.02 2.86
CA GLY A 209 2.35 -16.23 4.31
C GLY A 209 1.99 -14.96 5.08
N GLU A 210 2.58 -13.83 4.73
CA GLU A 210 2.30 -12.54 5.38
C GLU A 210 0.93 -11.99 4.96
N ILE A 211 0.47 -12.28 3.74
CA ILE A 211 -0.85 -11.88 3.24
C ILE A 211 -1.94 -12.67 3.96
N ILE A 212 -1.83 -13.99 4.08
CA ILE A 212 -2.88 -14.78 4.75
C ILE A 212 -2.91 -14.51 6.27
N ALA A 213 -1.78 -14.10 6.85
CA ALA A 213 -1.71 -13.65 8.24
C ALA A 213 -2.62 -12.44 8.53
N TYR A 214 -2.96 -11.64 7.50
CA TYR A 214 -3.90 -10.52 7.63
C TYR A 214 -5.31 -10.98 8.02
N PHE A 215 -5.78 -12.12 7.54
CA PHE A 215 -7.17 -12.53 7.75
C PHE A 215 -7.50 -12.82 9.22
N ASP A 216 -6.53 -13.29 10.00
CA ASP A 216 -6.72 -13.49 11.43
C ASP A 216 -6.62 -12.18 12.23
N GLU A 217 -5.69 -11.29 11.87
CA GLU A 217 -5.39 -10.09 12.66
C GLU A 217 -6.25 -8.88 12.29
N ARG A 218 -6.73 -8.84 11.04
CA ARG A 218 -7.49 -7.76 10.41
C ARG A 218 -6.88 -6.37 10.64
N THR A 219 -5.56 -6.29 10.74
CA THR A 219 -4.86 -5.04 11.04
C THR A 219 -5.04 -4.03 9.91
N THR A 220 -5.74 -2.93 10.21
CA THR A 220 -6.07 -1.87 9.25
C THR A 220 -5.13 -0.67 9.34
N GLN A 221 -5.02 0.08 8.24
CA GLN A 221 -4.18 1.28 8.16
C GLN A 221 -4.90 2.60 8.46
N GLY A 222 -6.17 2.59 8.89
CA GLY A 222 -6.92 3.83 9.14
C GLY A 222 -6.23 4.77 10.13
N VAL A 223 -5.71 4.20 11.23
CA VAL A 223 -4.90 4.93 12.24
C VAL A 223 -3.68 5.59 11.60
N VAL A 224 -3.04 4.89 10.68
CA VAL A 224 -1.76 5.24 10.09
C VAL A 224 -1.94 6.34 9.05
N GLU A 225 -3.03 6.29 8.28
CA GLU A 225 -3.40 7.38 7.39
C GLU A 225 -3.69 8.66 8.17
N GLY A 226 -4.44 8.55 9.28
CA GLY A 226 -4.66 9.67 10.20
C GLY A 226 -3.34 10.24 10.73
N ILE A 227 -2.41 9.37 11.13
CA ILE A 227 -1.07 9.76 11.57
C ILE A 227 -0.28 10.46 10.48
N ASN A 228 -0.25 9.89 9.28
CA ASN A 228 0.45 10.47 8.12
C ASN A 228 -0.14 11.85 7.77
N ASN A 229 -1.47 12.00 7.81
CA ASN A 229 -2.14 13.27 7.57
C ASN A 229 -1.84 14.31 8.64
N LYS A 230 -1.77 13.91 9.92
CA LYS A 230 -1.38 14.77 11.04
C LYS A 230 0.10 15.19 10.93
N LEU A 231 1.01 14.29 10.58
CA LEU A 231 2.41 14.62 10.28
C LEU A 231 2.55 15.62 9.12
N LYS A 232 1.82 15.41 8.02
CA LYS A 232 1.76 16.36 6.90
C LYS A 232 1.21 17.71 7.35
N LEU A 233 0.20 17.75 8.21
CA LEU A 233 -0.37 18.98 8.75
C LEU A 233 0.63 19.74 9.63
N ILE A 234 1.33 19.05 10.54
CA ILE A 234 2.40 19.64 11.37
C ILE A 234 3.44 20.31 10.47
N LYS A 235 3.86 19.60 9.41
CA LYS A 235 4.78 20.16 8.42
C LYS A 235 4.24 21.40 7.73
N ARG A 236 2.99 21.37 7.25
CA ARG A 236 2.35 22.51 6.57
C ARG A 236 2.25 23.72 7.49
N ARG A 237 1.87 23.53 8.75
CA ARG A 237 1.77 24.60 9.76
C ARG A 237 3.12 25.23 10.10
N ALA A 238 4.19 24.44 10.06
CA ALA A 238 5.55 24.93 10.29
C ALA A 238 6.20 25.56 9.04
N TYR A 239 5.51 25.56 7.89
CA TYR A 239 6.08 25.93 6.59
C TYR A 239 7.33 25.12 6.21
N GLY A 240 7.39 23.86 6.66
CA GLY A 240 8.54 22.98 6.52
C GLY A 240 9.44 22.94 7.75
N PHE A 241 10.42 22.04 7.73
CA PHE A 241 11.43 21.92 8.78
C PHE A 241 12.82 21.92 8.12
N ARG A 242 13.78 22.61 8.73
CA ARG A 242 15.18 22.60 8.26
C ARG A 242 16.01 21.48 8.91
N ASN A 243 15.61 21.06 10.10
CA ASN A 243 16.28 20.06 10.92
C ASN A 243 15.29 18.92 11.25
N PHE A 244 15.74 17.68 11.10
CA PHE A 244 14.92 16.49 11.32
C PHE A 244 14.55 16.29 12.78
N ASP A 245 15.45 16.54 13.71
CA ASP A 245 15.18 16.44 15.15
C ASP A 245 14.08 17.39 15.57
N ASN A 246 14.04 18.62 15.03
CA ASN A 246 12.94 19.54 15.29
C ASN A 246 11.60 19.01 14.77
N PHE A 247 11.60 18.38 13.59
CA PHE A 247 10.39 17.72 13.06
C PHE A 247 9.98 16.52 13.93
N ARG A 248 10.96 15.71 14.35
CA ARG A 248 10.78 14.54 15.20
C ARG A 248 10.21 14.92 16.57
N LEU A 249 10.82 15.87 17.25
CA LEU A 249 10.34 16.40 18.54
C LEU A 249 8.93 16.97 18.40
N ARG A 250 8.68 17.83 17.41
CA ARG A 250 7.34 18.40 17.19
C ARG A 250 6.30 17.31 16.92
N SER A 251 6.69 16.26 16.19
CA SER A 251 5.83 15.10 15.94
C SER A 251 5.47 14.42 17.25
N PHE A 252 6.43 14.00 18.08
CA PHE A 252 6.15 13.34 19.36
C PHE A 252 5.30 14.20 20.32
N LEU A 253 5.62 15.48 20.47
CA LEU A 253 4.84 16.41 21.33
C LEU A 253 3.36 16.46 20.93
N THR A 254 3.04 16.32 19.64
CA THR A 254 1.65 16.37 19.18
C THR A 254 0.86 15.09 19.51
N TRP A 255 1.48 14.00 19.95
CA TRP A 255 0.78 12.79 20.40
C TRP A 255 0.82 12.58 21.92
N ASP A 256 1.70 13.29 22.62
CA ASP A 256 1.81 13.23 24.07
C ASP A 256 0.99 14.31 24.79
N PHE A 257 0.74 15.46 24.15
CA PHE A 257 0.03 16.59 24.76
C PHE A 257 -1.34 16.90 24.13
N THR A 258 -1.81 16.09 23.17
CA THR A 258 -3.19 16.19 22.66
C THR A 258 -3.87 14.84 22.80
N SER A 259 -4.36 14.57 24.02
CA SER A 259 -5.26 13.48 24.37
C SER A 259 -6.40 14.06 25.19
#